data_AF-A0A7W0QYE1-F1
#
_entry.id   AF-A0A7W0QYE1-F1
#
_cell.length_a   1.000
_cell.length_b   1.000
_cell.length_c   1.000
_cell.angle_alpha   90.00
_cell.angle_beta   90.00
_cell.angle_gamma   90.00
#
_symmetry.space_group_name_H-M   'P 1'
#
loop_
_entity.id
_entity.type
_entity.pdbx_description
1 polymer ?
#
loop_
_entity_poly.entity_id
_entity_poly.type
_entity_poly.pdbx_seq_one_letter_code
_entity_poly.pdbx_strand_id
1 'polypeptide(L)'
;MKPQPFEEVIAAHGAVVLRVCRALLGPGDADDAWSETFLAALRAFPELRPDSNVRGWLVTIAHRKAIDQLRARARAPVPSDDLPDAHSRLGLPTDPDTELWSALAALPLKQRGAVAHHYLGGLPYADVGVLLDSTEAAARRSAADGVATLRKTYRRGTKP
;
A
#
# COMPACT_ATOMS: atom_id res chain seq x y z
N MET A 1 -0.41 -31.27 6.40
CA MET A 1 -1.17 -30.24 5.67
C MET A 1 -0.31 -29.80 4.50
N LYS A 2 -0.76 -29.90 3.24
CA LYS A 2 0.03 -29.35 2.12
C LYS A 2 0.05 -27.82 2.26
N PRO A 3 1.18 -27.14 2.06
CA PRO A 3 1.20 -25.69 2.07
C PRO A 3 0.21 -25.18 1.01
N GLN A 4 -0.56 -24.16 1.37
CA GLN A 4 -1.49 -23.50 0.45
C GLN A 4 -0.72 -23.11 -0.84
N PRO A 5 -1.22 -23.41 -2.04
CA PRO A 5 -0.61 -22.94 -3.27
C PRO A 5 -0.45 -21.42 -3.26
N PHE A 6 0.70 -20.91 -3.70
CA PHE A 6 0.97 -19.47 -3.68
C PHE A 6 -0.02 -18.67 -4.54
N GLU A 7 -0.58 -19.27 -5.58
CA GLU A 7 -1.64 -18.67 -6.41
C GLU A 7 -2.89 -18.32 -5.58
N GLU A 8 -3.25 -19.14 -4.59
CA GLU A 8 -4.36 -18.84 -3.69
C GLU A 8 -4.04 -17.68 -2.74
N VAL A 9 -2.76 -17.53 -2.35
CA VAL A 9 -2.29 -16.38 -1.57
C VAL A 9 -2.42 -15.09 -2.38
N ILE A 10 -2.04 -15.13 -3.67
CA ILE A 10 -2.23 -14.01 -4.61
C ILE A 10 -3.72 -13.70 -4.75
N ALA A 11 -4.56 -14.71 -4.99
CA ALA A 11 -6.00 -14.52 -5.14
C ALA A 11 -6.63 -13.89 -3.90
N ALA A 12 -6.22 -14.30 -2.71
CA ALA A 12 -6.76 -13.81 -1.45
C ALA A 12 -6.29 -12.39 -1.06
N HIS A 13 -5.07 -12.01 -1.44
CA HIS A 13 -4.42 -10.81 -0.92
C HIS A 13 -3.98 -9.79 -1.98
N GLY A 14 -3.98 -10.16 -3.25
CA GLY A 14 -3.50 -9.32 -4.36
C GLY A 14 -4.14 -7.94 -4.39
N ALA A 15 -5.47 -7.87 -4.29
CA ALA A 15 -6.20 -6.59 -4.31
C ALA A 15 -5.91 -5.71 -3.08
N VAL A 16 -5.65 -6.31 -1.91
CA VAL A 16 -5.28 -5.58 -0.69
C VAL A 16 -3.88 -4.97 -0.83
N VAL A 17 -2.93 -5.78 -1.27
CA VAL A 17 -1.55 -5.33 -1.51
C VAL A 17 -1.52 -4.22 -2.56
N LEU A 18 -2.28 -4.36 -3.65
CA LEU A 18 -2.33 -3.35 -4.71
C LEU A 18 -2.86 -2.00 -4.19
N ARG A 19 -3.90 -2.02 -3.36
CA ARG A 19 -4.43 -0.80 -2.72
C ARG A 19 -3.40 -0.13 -1.82
N VAL A 20 -2.62 -0.91 -1.07
CA VAL A 20 -1.52 -0.37 -0.25
C VAL A 20 -0.43 0.24 -1.13
N CYS A 21 0.02 -0.45 -2.18
CA CYS A 21 1.03 0.08 -3.11
C CYS A 21 0.58 1.41 -3.73
N ARG A 22 -0.67 1.50 -4.19
CA ARG A 22 -1.26 2.72 -4.76
C ARG A 22 -1.34 3.85 -3.77
N ALA A 23 -1.77 3.56 -2.54
CA ALA A 23 -1.83 4.58 -1.50
C ALA A 23 -0.45 5.19 -1.22
N LEU A 24 0.63 4.40 -1.33
CA LEU A 24 2.00 4.86 -1.04
C LEU A 24 2.67 5.55 -2.23
N LEU A 25 2.54 4.97 -3.42
CA LEU A 25 3.33 5.33 -4.63
C LEU A 25 2.54 6.08 -5.69
N GLY A 26 1.21 6.08 -5.63
CA GLY A 26 0.34 6.48 -6.73
C GLY A 26 0.13 5.34 -7.75
N PRO A 27 -0.70 5.57 -8.79
CA PRO A 27 -1.07 4.53 -9.74
C PRO A 27 0.08 4.10 -10.67
N GLY A 28 1.00 5.00 -11.00
CA GLY A 28 2.07 4.76 -11.99
C GLY A 28 3.00 3.59 -11.64
N ASP A 29 3.35 3.42 -10.36
CA ASP A 29 4.36 2.43 -9.93
C ASP A 29 3.80 1.36 -9.00
N ALA A 30 2.49 1.40 -8.74
CA ALA A 30 1.87 0.45 -7.83
C ALA A 30 1.89 -0.98 -8.35
N ASP A 31 1.72 -1.17 -9.67
CA ASP A 31 1.74 -2.49 -10.31
C ASP A 31 3.14 -3.12 -10.23
N ASP A 32 4.19 -2.31 -10.38
CA ASP A 32 5.58 -2.75 -10.25
C ASP A 32 5.89 -3.13 -8.80
N ALA A 33 5.54 -2.27 -7.84
CA ALA A 33 5.72 -2.57 -6.42
C ALA A 33 4.92 -3.80 -5.98
N TRP A 34 3.72 -3.99 -6.52
CA TRP A 34 2.91 -5.20 -6.31
C TRP A 34 3.63 -6.44 -6.84
N SER A 35 4.14 -6.38 -8.06
CA SER A 35 4.85 -7.50 -8.71
C SER A 35 6.11 -7.88 -7.95
N GLU A 36 6.91 -6.88 -7.55
CA GLU A 36 8.09 -7.07 -6.70
C GLU A 36 7.73 -7.67 -5.33
N THR A 37 6.60 -7.27 -4.76
CA THR A 37 6.11 -7.79 -3.48
C THR A 37 5.82 -9.28 -3.59
N PHE A 38 5.02 -9.69 -4.58
CA PHE A 38 4.67 -11.09 -4.75
C PHE A 38 5.83 -11.95 -5.25
N LEU A 39 6.78 -11.40 -6.01
CA LEU A 39 8.01 -12.10 -6.36
C LEU A 39 8.89 -12.35 -5.14
N ALA A 40 9.04 -11.37 -4.24
CA ALA A 40 9.76 -11.53 -2.99
C ALA A 40 9.04 -12.50 -2.05
N ALA A 41 7.71 -12.39 -1.96
CA ALA A 41 6.89 -13.29 -1.16
C ALA A 41 6.97 -14.73 -1.66
N LEU A 42 6.91 -14.98 -2.98
CA LEU A 42 7.00 -16.33 -3.56
C LEU A 42 8.28 -17.05 -3.11
N ARG A 43 9.41 -16.34 -3.07
CA ARG A 43 10.70 -16.89 -2.65
C ARG A 43 10.75 -17.23 -1.17
N ALA A 44 10.12 -16.41 -0.32
CA ALA A 44 10.14 -16.56 1.13
C ALA A 44 8.98 -17.41 1.68
N PHE A 45 7.93 -17.63 0.87
CA PHE A 45 6.72 -18.33 1.28
C PHE A 45 6.93 -19.76 1.80
N PRO A 46 7.85 -20.58 1.24
CA PRO A 46 8.11 -21.93 1.77
C PRO A 46 8.60 -21.94 3.22
N GLU A 47 9.19 -20.85 3.71
CA GLU A 47 9.71 -20.72 5.07
C GLU A 47 8.71 -20.04 6.03
N LEU A 48 7.58 -19.56 5.51
CA LEU A 48 6.57 -18.88 6.31
C LEU A 48 5.88 -19.87 7.25
N ARG A 49 5.78 -19.53 8.54
CA ARG A 49 5.13 -20.40 9.53
C ARG A 49 3.63 -20.52 9.22
N PRO A 50 3.03 -21.72 9.35
CA PRO A 50 1.62 -21.94 9.00
C PRO A 50 0.60 -21.05 9.72
N ASP A 51 0.93 -20.55 10.92
CA ASP A 51 0.10 -19.69 11.77
C ASP A 51 0.38 -18.19 11.58
N SER A 52 1.22 -17.82 10.61
CA SER A 52 1.57 -16.43 10.33
C SER A 52 0.37 -15.64 9.79
N ASN A 53 0.27 -14.37 10.19
CA ASN A 53 -0.61 -13.41 9.52
C ASN A 53 -0.08 -13.09 8.11
N VAL A 54 -0.48 -13.88 7.11
CA VAL A 54 -0.04 -13.76 5.71
C VAL A 54 -0.31 -12.37 5.15
N ARG A 55 -1.50 -11.79 5.43
CA ARG A 55 -1.85 -10.43 5.01
C ARG A 55 -0.86 -9.41 5.57
N GLY A 56 -0.62 -9.45 6.88
CA GLY A 56 0.28 -8.50 7.52
C GLY A 56 1.71 -8.62 7.00
N TRP A 57 2.18 -9.85 6.82
CA TRP A 57 3.48 -10.15 6.23
C TRP A 57 3.62 -9.58 4.80
N LEU A 58 2.62 -9.78 3.94
CA LEU A 58 2.61 -9.20 2.59
C LEU A 58 2.59 -7.66 2.61
N VAL A 59 1.82 -7.05 3.50
CA VAL A 59 1.78 -5.58 3.67
C VAL A 59 3.13 -5.04 4.14
N THR A 60 3.86 -5.77 5.00
CA THR A 60 5.23 -5.42 5.39
C THR A 60 6.19 -5.47 4.21
N ILE A 61 6.13 -6.50 3.36
CA ILE A 61 6.95 -6.58 2.15
C ILE A 61 6.63 -5.41 1.21
N ALA A 62 5.34 -5.15 0.95
CA ALA A 62 4.89 -4.06 0.09
C ALA A 62 5.36 -2.69 0.58
N HIS A 63 5.29 -2.45 1.89
CA HIS A 63 5.81 -1.23 2.50
C HIS A 63 7.30 -1.03 2.18
N ARG A 64 8.14 -2.05 2.41
CA ARG A 64 9.58 -1.96 2.15
C ARG A 64 9.85 -1.62 0.68
N LYS A 65 9.17 -2.31 -0.24
CA LYS A 65 9.27 -2.04 -1.69
C LYS A 65 8.88 -0.61 -2.04
N ALA A 66 7.77 -0.12 -1.48
CA ALA A 66 7.34 1.26 -1.72
C ALA A 66 8.34 2.29 -1.17
N ILE A 67 8.87 2.09 0.04
CA ILE A 67 9.87 3.01 0.62
C ILE A 67 11.16 3.01 -0.21
N ASP A 68 11.62 1.86 -0.68
CA ASP A 68 12.82 1.78 -1.52
C ASP A 68 12.64 2.55 -2.84
N GLN A 69 11.47 2.42 -3.48
CA GLN A 69 11.15 3.19 -4.69
C GLN A 69 11.04 4.70 -4.41
N LEU A 70 10.35 5.12 -3.34
CA LEU A 70 10.27 6.54 -2.96
C LEU A 70 11.66 7.14 -2.72
N ARG A 71 12.53 6.39 -2.05
CA ARG A 71 13.94 6.78 -1.83
C ARG A 71 14.73 6.86 -3.14
N ALA A 72 14.49 5.95 -4.08
CA ALA A 72 15.14 5.98 -5.39
C ALA A 72 14.72 7.20 -6.20
N ARG A 73 13.42 7.55 -6.23
CA ARG A 73 12.90 8.74 -6.92
C ARG A 73 13.47 10.02 -6.36
N ALA A 74 13.57 10.14 -5.03
CA ALA A 74 14.15 11.31 -4.39
C ALA A 74 15.63 11.54 -4.76
N ARG A 75 16.34 10.52 -5.26
CA ARG A 75 17.75 10.60 -5.69
C ARG A 75 17.93 10.80 -7.19
N ALA A 76 16.87 10.65 -8.00
CA ALA A 76 16.97 10.80 -9.46
C ALA A 76 16.80 12.29 -9.86
N PRO A 77 17.60 12.81 -10.82
CA PRO A 77 17.31 14.10 -11.44
C PRO A 77 15.95 14.00 -12.14
N VAL A 78 15.01 14.90 -11.85
CA VAL A 78 13.63 14.84 -12.33
C VAL A 78 13.56 15.25 -13.81
N PRO A 79 13.12 14.39 -14.75
CA PRO A 79 12.40 14.86 -15.93
C PRO A 79 10.94 15.11 -15.50
N SER A 80 10.46 16.31 -15.77
CA SER A 80 9.06 16.70 -15.63
C SER A 80 8.19 16.04 -16.70
N ASP A 81 6.93 15.80 -16.33
CA ASP A 81 5.74 15.65 -17.17
C ASP A 81 5.71 14.48 -18.17
N ASP A 82 5.22 13.34 -17.69
CA ASP A 82 3.88 12.84 -18.02
C ASP A 82 3.68 11.52 -17.27
N LEU A 83 2.81 11.47 -16.26
CA LEU A 83 2.30 10.18 -15.79
C LEU A 83 1.13 9.82 -16.70
N PRO A 84 1.27 8.81 -17.59
CA PRO A 84 0.11 8.30 -18.31
C PRO A 84 -0.93 7.82 -17.30
N ASP A 85 -2.20 7.95 -17.67
CA ASP A 85 -3.33 7.43 -16.90
C ASP A 85 -3.16 5.90 -16.75
N ALA A 86 -2.52 5.48 -15.65
CA ALA A 86 -2.04 4.13 -15.47
C ALA A 86 -3.18 3.24 -14.95
N HIS A 87 -4.01 2.75 -15.88
CA HIS A 87 -4.87 1.62 -15.59
C HIS A 87 -4.03 0.41 -15.19
N SER A 88 -4.45 -0.31 -14.13
CA SER A 88 -3.69 -1.48 -13.68
C SER A 88 -3.74 -2.59 -14.72
N ARG A 89 -2.58 -3.22 -14.95
CA ARG A 89 -2.36 -4.32 -15.88
C ARG A 89 -2.53 -5.70 -15.23
N LEU A 90 -2.81 -5.73 -13.93
CA LEU A 90 -2.83 -6.95 -13.12
C LEU A 90 -4.16 -7.72 -13.18
N GLY A 91 -5.19 -7.18 -13.86
CA GLY A 91 -6.53 -7.79 -13.92
C GLY A 91 -7.23 -7.88 -12.56
N LEU A 92 -6.73 -7.19 -11.54
CA LEU A 92 -7.32 -7.14 -10.21
C LEU A 92 -8.42 -6.09 -10.13
N PRO A 93 -9.49 -6.29 -9.33
CA PRO A 93 -10.47 -5.26 -9.06
C PRO A 93 -9.77 -4.04 -8.44
N THR A 94 -9.78 -2.95 -9.19
CA THR A 94 -9.19 -1.70 -8.77
C THR A 94 -10.28 -0.67 -8.58
N ASP A 95 -10.25 0.00 -7.43
CA ASP A 95 -11.11 1.15 -7.19
C ASP A 95 -10.75 2.24 -8.21
N PRO A 96 -11.69 2.67 -9.09
CA PRO A 96 -11.44 3.68 -10.11
C PRO A 96 -11.29 5.10 -9.51
N ASP A 97 -11.30 5.24 -8.19
CA ASP A 97 -11.24 6.52 -7.50
C ASP A 97 -9.84 7.16 -7.53
N THR A 98 -9.48 7.69 -8.71
CA THR A 98 -8.24 8.46 -8.94
C THR A 98 -8.15 9.67 -8.01
N GLU A 99 -9.29 10.28 -7.63
CA GLU A 99 -9.34 11.40 -6.69
C GLU A 99 -8.89 10.98 -5.29
N LEU A 100 -9.35 9.82 -4.79
CA LEU A 100 -8.91 9.27 -3.50
C LEU A 100 -7.41 8.98 -3.49
N TRP A 101 -6.88 8.35 -4.53
CA TRP A 101 -5.45 8.04 -4.62
C TRP A 101 -4.60 9.32 -4.66
N SER A 102 -5.07 10.35 -5.37
CA SER A 102 -4.43 11.67 -5.40
C SER A 102 -4.48 12.36 -4.04
N ALA A 103 -5.61 12.30 -3.34
CA ALA A 103 -5.76 12.85 -1.99
C ALA A 103 -4.86 12.14 -0.96
N LEU A 104 -4.73 10.81 -1.04
CA LEU A 104 -3.78 10.04 -0.23
C LEU A 104 -2.33 10.43 -0.54
N ALA A 105 -2.00 10.62 -1.82
CA ALA A 105 -0.69 11.06 -2.28
C ALA A 105 -0.35 12.51 -1.89
N ALA A 106 -1.33 13.31 -1.45
CA ALA A 106 -1.09 14.64 -0.90
C ALA A 106 -0.83 14.64 0.62
N LEU A 107 -1.12 13.54 1.33
CA LEU A 107 -0.87 13.44 2.76
C LEU A 107 0.64 13.37 3.08
N PRO A 108 1.08 13.92 4.24
CA PRO A 108 2.38 13.63 4.81
C PRO A 108 2.64 12.12 4.90
N LEU A 109 3.87 11.68 4.61
CA LEU A 109 4.21 10.27 4.44
C LEU A 109 3.79 9.39 5.64
N LYS A 110 3.97 9.87 6.88
CA LYS A 110 3.55 9.13 8.08
C LYS A 110 2.02 9.00 8.20
N GLN A 111 1.26 10.03 7.86
CA GLN A 111 -0.21 9.97 7.84
C GLN A 111 -0.70 9.03 6.74
N ARG A 112 -0.15 9.18 5.52
CA ARG A 112 -0.41 8.30 4.37
C ARG A 112 -0.16 6.84 4.71
N GLY A 113 1.02 6.53 5.24
CA GLY A 113 1.40 5.19 5.67
C GLY A 113 0.45 4.64 6.73
N ALA A 114 0.14 5.43 7.76
CA ALA A 114 -0.76 5.00 8.82
C ALA A 114 -2.17 4.69 8.30
N VAL A 115 -2.70 5.51 7.39
CA VAL A 115 -3.99 5.26 6.74
C VAL A 115 -3.94 4.03 5.85
N ALA A 116 -2.92 3.92 4.99
CA ALA A 116 -2.77 2.81 4.04
C ALA A 116 -2.65 1.47 4.76
N HIS A 117 -1.77 1.36 5.75
CA HIS A 117 -1.51 0.12 6.44
C HIS A 117 -2.67 -0.32 7.33
N HIS A 118 -3.31 0.61 8.03
CA HIS A 118 -4.45 0.28 8.88
C HIS A 118 -5.73 0.00 8.10
N TYR A 119 -6.20 0.97 7.30
CA TYR A 119 -7.53 0.89 6.67
C TYR A 119 -7.53 0.05 5.39
N LEU A 120 -6.45 0.06 4.60
CA LEU A 120 -6.37 -0.74 3.37
C LEU A 120 -5.69 -2.09 3.64
N GLY A 121 -4.58 -2.07 4.37
CA GLY A 121 -3.78 -3.24 4.72
C GLY A 121 -4.38 -4.09 5.84
N GLY A 122 -5.29 -3.55 6.66
CA GLY A 122 -5.94 -4.26 7.77
C GLY A 122 -5.01 -4.57 8.95
N LEU A 123 -3.89 -3.86 9.08
CA LEU A 123 -2.97 -4.05 10.18
C LEU A 123 -3.49 -3.41 11.48
N PRO A 124 -3.28 -4.04 12.66
CA PRO A 124 -3.51 -3.39 13.94
C PRO A 124 -2.53 -2.24 14.15
N TYR A 125 -2.90 -1.22 14.93
CA TYR A 125 -2.07 -0.03 15.11
C TYR A 125 -0.69 -0.33 15.72
N ALA A 126 -0.56 -1.39 16.52
CA ALA A 126 0.73 -1.85 17.03
C ALA A 126 1.69 -2.20 15.89
N ASP A 127 1.24 -3.02 14.92
CA ASP A 127 2.03 -3.39 13.75
C ASP A 127 2.32 -2.20 12.84
N VAL A 128 1.35 -1.29 12.69
CA VAL A 128 1.55 -0.03 11.94
C VAL A 128 2.61 0.84 12.62
N GLY A 129 2.62 0.91 13.95
CA GLY A 129 3.63 1.62 14.74
C GLY A 129 5.04 1.11 14.41
N VAL A 130 5.25 -0.21 14.56
CA VAL A 130 6.52 -0.86 14.23
C VAL A 130 6.91 -0.62 12.78
N LEU A 131 5.98 -0.78 11.83
CA LEU A 131 6.25 -0.63 10.41
C LEU A 131 6.68 0.80 10.03
N LEU A 132 6.13 1.80 10.71
CA LEU A 132 6.43 3.22 10.47
C LEU A 132 7.51 3.81 11.39
N ASP A 133 8.24 2.95 12.11
CA ASP A 133 9.26 3.35 13.09
C ASP A 133 8.70 4.37 14.11
N SER A 134 7.62 3.98 14.77
CA SER A 134 6.85 4.81 15.70
C SER A 134 6.14 3.98 16.76
N THR A 135 5.47 4.64 17.71
CA THR A 135 4.63 3.97 18.72
C THR A 135 3.22 3.69 18.18
N GLU A 136 2.52 2.71 18.76
CA GLU A 136 1.11 2.45 18.46
C GLU A 136 0.24 3.72 18.59
N ALA A 137 0.43 4.48 19.66
CA ALA A 137 -0.29 5.72 19.89
C ALA A 137 -0.01 6.77 18.80
N ALA A 138 1.24 6.89 18.36
CA ALA A 138 1.61 7.81 17.28
C ALA A 138 1.06 7.36 15.92
N ALA A 139 1.01 6.06 15.64
CA ALA A 139 0.38 5.50 14.45
C ALA A 139 -1.13 5.78 14.43
N ARG A 140 -1.82 5.54 15.55
CA ARG A 140 -3.25 5.86 15.70
C ARG A 140 -3.53 7.34 15.48
N ARG A 141 -2.71 8.21 16.07
CA ARG A 141 -2.83 9.66 15.88
C ARG A 141 -2.60 10.06 14.42
N SER A 142 -1.56 9.54 13.79
CA SER A 142 -1.24 9.81 12.39
C SER A 142 -2.35 9.36 11.44
N ALA A 143 -2.97 8.20 11.71
CA ALA A 143 -4.13 7.72 10.96
C ALA A 143 -5.35 8.63 11.14
N ALA A 144 -5.63 9.06 12.37
CA ALA A 144 -6.74 9.97 12.66
C ALA A 144 -6.55 11.33 11.97
N ASP A 145 -5.35 11.91 12.02
CA ASP A 145 -5.03 13.17 11.36
C ASP A 145 -5.11 13.04 9.83
N GLY A 146 -4.65 11.90 9.28
CA GLY A 146 -4.77 11.58 7.86
C GLY A 146 -6.23 11.49 7.41
N VAL A 147 -7.07 10.75 8.13
CA VAL A 147 -8.51 10.65 7.85
C VAL A 147 -9.20 12.01 7.98
N ALA A 148 -8.87 12.80 9.00
CA ALA A 148 -9.43 14.14 9.18
C ALA A 148 -9.04 15.08 8.02
N THR A 149 -7.84 14.95 7.49
CA THR A 149 -7.39 15.69 6.31
C THR A 149 -8.14 15.25 5.07
N LEU A 150 -8.22 13.93 4.81
CA LEU A 150 -8.97 13.38 3.68
C LEU A 150 -10.43 13.82 3.70
N ARG A 151 -11.10 13.82 4.86
CA ARG A 151 -12.50 14.31 4.96
C ARG A 151 -12.69 15.76 4.51
N LYS A 152 -11.63 16.59 4.58
CA LYS A 152 -11.67 18.00 4.14
C LYS A 152 -11.28 18.15 2.67
N THR A 153 -10.34 17.35 2.19
CA THR A 153 -9.70 17.51 0.88
C THR A 153 -10.28 16.60 -0.20
N TYR A 154 -10.71 15.39 0.16
CA TYR A 154 -11.35 14.45 -0.74
C TYR A 154 -12.83 14.79 -0.84
N ARG A 155 -13.18 15.48 -1.93
CA ARG A 155 -14.56 15.66 -2.36
C ARG A 155 -14.87 14.55 -3.35
N ARG A 156 -15.43 13.43 -2.88
CA ARG A 156 -16.06 12.47 -3.80
C ARG A 156 -17.05 13.26 -4.64
N GLY A 157 -16.78 13.45 -5.92
CA GLY A 157 -17.67 14.19 -6.81
C GLY A 157 -19.11 13.70 -6.62
N THR A 158 -19.97 14.55 -6.06
CA THR A 158 -21.39 14.52 -6.38
C THR A 158 -21.47 14.79 -7.88
N LYS A 159 -21.43 13.73 -8.66
CA LYS A 159 -21.77 13.81 -10.07
C LYS A 159 -23.26 14.21 -10.12
N PRO A 160 -23.64 15.29 -10.83
CA PRO A 160 -25.05 15.59 -11.08
C PRO A 160 -25.72 14.47 -11.88
#